data_AF-A0A1W1WBL1-F1
#
_entry.id   AF-A0A1W1WBL1-F1
#
_cell.length_a   1.000
_cell.length_b   1.000
_cell.length_c   1.000
_cell.angle_alpha   90.00
_cell.angle_beta   90.00
_cell.angle_gamma   90.00
#
_symmetry.space_group_name_H-M   'P 1'
#
loop_
_entity.id
_entity.type
_entity.pdbx_description
1 polymer ?
#
loop_
_entity_poly.entity_id
_entity_poly.type
_entity_poly.pdbx_seq_one_letter_code
_entity_poly.pdbx_strand_id
1 'polypeptide(L)'
;MAHQALYRIYRPRSFDEVIGQSRVVETLRQAVRQSRLTHAYLFAGPRGTGKTSVARILAKAIQCEALTEEGEPCLQCSACIAVEKGQHLDVLEIDAASNRGIDEIREIKERIDQSPVMGRYRIYIIDEVHMLTTEAFNALLKTLEEPPPHVIFVLATTEPQKLPVTVLSRCQRYEFQRLTVGLIEERIRQVIAEEHVQVEPAALELIAEYADGAMRDALSLLDQTIAVSGKNITYQTVSELVGTVEPIMMEQIMTALTSPTDLGDVMRTLDDIYRQGKDYRTVLRSIAQQIRDIVIWRQAGKDLFPQYRREWLEQLDARLPAKISAASWFHALELLAEADTRLRSGFPAQLSVELALLKIREELAYPTEPSSVQEERERAHRVTSPPKAAPVVYAEEAVHNPERVSSAPKSSADKNHDNDVAPIDSQDMSQDERLKLFLEAIRQERPSTYALLQEARLQVTPKALEVIFSFPAHRDLMMASHHKALLEQVLHKVYGPEMQYYLLVGNERPVMVSKPTAPPLSQNDRAALVDEIRSWFGAELPVKNIEESNEGGQ
;
A
#
# COMPACT_ATOMS: atom_id res chain seq x y z
N MET A 1 -6.47 -36.89 7.96
CA MET A 1 -6.15 -35.71 8.81
C MET A 1 -6.17 -34.50 7.90
N ALA A 2 -6.65 -33.35 8.39
CA ALA A 2 -6.67 -32.13 7.57
C ALA A 2 -5.24 -31.76 7.18
N HIS A 3 -4.98 -31.59 5.88
CA HIS A 3 -3.70 -31.16 5.36
C HIS A 3 -3.34 -29.79 5.95
N GLN A 4 -2.30 -29.73 6.78
CA GLN A 4 -1.78 -28.46 7.31
C GLN A 4 -0.73 -27.93 6.34
N ALA A 5 -0.83 -26.65 5.99
CA ALA A 5 0.11 -26.03 5.08
C ALA A 5 1.54 -26.03 5.64
N LEU A 6 2.53 -26.28 4.78
CA LEU A 6 3.95 -26.41 5.17
C LEU A 6 4.47 -25.19 5.94
N TYR A 7 4.08 -23.97 5.55
CA TYR A 7 4.52 -22.76 6.25
C TYR A 7 4.05 -22.67 7.72
N ARG A 8 3.03 -23.46 8.11
CA ARG A 8 2.59 -23.58 9.51
C ARG A 8 3.34 -24.68 10.24
N ILE A 9 3.55 -25.83 9.61
CA ILE A 9 4.28 -26.98 10.18
C ILE A 9 5.74 -26.61 10.46
N TYR A 10 6.40 -26.01 9.48
CA TYR A 10 7.82 -25.66 9.51
C TYR A 10 8.09 -24.25 10.03
N ARG A 11 7.12 -23.66 10.75
CA ARG A 11 7.29 -22.37 11.39
C ARG A 11 8.35 -22.50 12.50
N PRO A 12 9.39 -21.64 12.53
CA PRO A 12 10.44 -21.72 13.54
C PRO A 12 9.89 -21.70 14.97
N ARG A 13 10.37 -22.63 15.80
CA ARG A 13 9.92 -22.82 17.18
C ARG A 13 10.90 -22.27 18.21
N SER A 14 12.19 -22.24 17.90
CA SER A 14 13.27 -21.64 18.72
C SER A 14 13.99 -20.54 17.94
N PHE A 15 14.87 -19.79 18.61
CA PHE A 15 15.67 -18.77 17.93
C PHE A 15 16.67 -19.39 16.94
N ASP A 16 17.17 -20.60 17.22
CA ASP A 16 18.12 -21.32 16.34
C ASP A 16 17.51 -21.74 15.00
N GLU A 17 16.20 -21.96 14.96
CA GLU A 17 15.50 -22.31 13.72
C GLU A 17 15.24 -21.09 12.81
N VAL A 18 15.54 -19.86 13.27
CA VAL A 18 15.30 -18.64 12.51
C VAL A 18 16.47 -18.36 11.56
N ILE A 19 16.20 -18.47 10.27
CA ILE A 19 17.19 -18.23 9.21
C ILE A 19 17.34 -16.74 8.86
N GLY A 20 18.56 -16.31 8.56
CA GLY A 20 18.88 -15.01 7.96
C GLY A 20 18.69 -13.76 8.84
N GLN A 21 18.22 -13.90 10.08
CA GLN A 21 17.97 -12.78 11.00
C GLN A 21 18.92 -12.75 12.21
N SER A 22 20.16 -13.22 12.04
CA SER A 22 21.11 -13.50 13.14
C SER A 22 21.30 -12.32 14.10
N ARG A 23 21.36 -11.08 13.61
CA ARG A 23 21.53 -9.88 14.45
C ARG A 23 20.33 -9.63 15.36
N VAL A 24 19.11 -9.76 14.83
CA VAL A 24 17.87 -9.57 15.59
C VAL A 24 17.73 -10.68 16.62
N VAL A 25 17.92 -11.91 16.17
CA VAL A 25 17.83 -13.12 17.00
C VAL A 25 18.81 -13.07 18.17
N GLU A 26 20.09 -12.79 17.91
CA GLU A 26 21.11 -12.75 18.96
C GLU A 26 20.82 -11.64 19.98
N THR A 27 20.36 -10.47 19.53
CA THR A 27 20.01 -9.36 20.43
C THR A 27 18.84 -9.73 21.35
N LEU A 28 17.79 -10.36 20.80
CA LEU A 28 16.64 -10.81 21.58
C LEU A 28 17.00 -11.94 22.54
N ARG A 29 17.79 -12.92 22.08
CA ARG A 29 18.32 -14.00 22.90
C ARG A 29 19.10 -13.47 24.10
N GLN A 30 20.01 -12.52 23.88
CA GLN A 30 20.76 -11.86 24.96
C GLN A 30 19.85 -11.09 25.91
N ALA A 31 18.84 -10.37 25.40
CA ALA A 31 17.91 -9.62 26.22
C ALA A 31 17.11 -10.53 27.17
N VAL A 32 16.62 -11.68 26.66
CA VAL A 32 15.92 -12.68 27.47
C VAL A 32 16.88 -13.30 28.50
N ARG A 33 18.06 -13.74 28.06
CA ARG A 33 19.07 -14.35 28.94
C ARG A 33 19.48 -13.44 30.09
N GLN A 34 19.64 -12.15 29.84
CA GLN A 34 20.04 -11.16 30.84
C GLN A 34 18.84 -10.58 31.62
N SER A 35 17.61 -11.01 31.34
CA SER A 35 16.38 -10.41 31.88
C SER A 35 16.30 -8.89 31.66
N ARG A 36 16.85 -8.41 30.54
CA ARG A 36 16.83 -7.00 30.11
C ARG A 36 15.75 -6.79 29.06
N LEU A 37 14.50 -7.01 29.47
CA LEU A 37 13.34 -6.87 28.61
C LEU A 37 12.88 -5.40 28.55
N THR A 38 12.53 -4.94 27.36
CA THR A 38 11.86 -3.65 27.13
C THR A 38 10.34 -3.84 27.15
N HIS A 39 9.60 -2.78 27.48
CA HIS A 39 8.13 -2.79 27.49
C HIS A 39 7.50 -2.84 26.07
N ALA A 40 8.23 -2.42 25.03
CA ALA A 40 7.74 -2.39 23.66
C ALA A 40 8.83 -2.71 22.63
N TYR A 41 8.55 -3.68 21.77
CA TYR A 41 9.37 -4.10 20.64
C TYR A 41 8.64 -3.77 19.33
N LEU A 42 9.36 -3.20 18.35
CA LEU A 42 8.85 -2.97 17.00
C LEU A 42 9.65 -3.81 16.00
N PHE A 43 9.00 -4.80 15.42
CA PHE A 43 9.54 -5.65 14.36
C PHE A 43 9.09 -5.10 13.01
N ALA A 44 10.03 -4.50 12.27
CA ALA A 44 9.77 -3.85 11.00
C ALA A 44 10.50 -4.57 9.87
N GLY A 45 9.83 -4.77 8.74
CA GLY A 45 10.46 -5.33 7.55
C GLY A 45 9.49 -6.03 6.61
N PRO A 46 9.93 -6.49 5.43
CA PRO A 46 9.06 -7.08 4.42
C PRO A 46 8.25 -8.27 4.94
N ARG A 47 7.13 -8.59 4.28
CA ARG A 47 6.30 -9.75 4.60
C ARG A 47 7.12 -11.04 4.47
N GLY A 48 6.81 -12.05 5.29
CA GLY A 48 7.40 -13.38 5.17
C GLY A 48 8.86 -13.52 5.65
N THR A 49 9.45 -12.47 6.22
CA THR A 49 10.82 -12.45 6.78
C THR A 49 10.94 -13.03 8.20
N GLY A 50 9.83 -13.41 8.82
CA GLY A 50 9.81 -14.08 10.13
C GLY A 50 9.36 -13.23 11.33
N LYS A 51 8.94 -11.96 11.13
CA LYS A 51 8.51 -11.04 12.21
C LYS A 51 7.60 -11.69 13.27
N THR A 52 6.43 -12.17 12.85
CA THR A 52 5.44 -12.79 13.75
C THR A 52 5.93 -14.10 14.35
N SER A 53 6.77 -14.86 13.62
CA SER A 53 7.39 -16.08 14.15
C SER A 53 8.36 -15.77 15.28
N VAL A 54 9.24 -14.78 15.09
CA VAL A 54 10.17 -14.32 16.13
C VAL A 54 9.42 -13.70 17.31
N ALA A 55 8.30 -13.01 17.08
CA ALA A 55 7.44 -12.51 18.16
C ALA A 55 6.90 -13.64 19.05
N ARG A 56 6.43 -14.74 18.44
CA ARG A 56 6.00 -15.92 19.18
C ARG A 56 7.15 -16.62 19.91
N ILE A 57 8.34 -16.69 19.31
CA ILE A 57 9.53 -17.26 19.95
C ILE A 57 9.92 -16.42 21.17
N LEU A 58 9.95 -15.10 21.04
CA LEU A 58 10.22 -14.18 22.15
C LEU A 58 9.20 -14.36 23.27
N ALA A 59 7.90 -14.42 22.95
CA ALA A 59 6.85 -14.67 23.93
C ALA A 59 7.02 -16.02 24.65
N LYS A 60 7.36 -17.09 23.91
CA LYS A 60 7.70 -18.40 24.49
C LYS A 60 8.87 -18.31 25.44
N ALA A 61 9.95 -17.63 25.04
CA ALA A 61 11.16 -17.51 25.84
C ALA A 61 10.89 -16.73 27.14
N ILE A 62 10.12 -15.63 27.07
CA ILE A 62 9.74 -14.83 28.25
C ILE A 62 8.87 -15.63 29.23
N GLN A 63 7.95 -16.46 28.74
CA GLN A 63 7.05 -17.27 29.57
C GLN A 63 7.63 -18.64 29.96
N CYS A 64 8.82 -18.99 29.48
CA CYS A 64 9.38 -20.33 29.65
C CYS A 64 9.72 -20.61 31.13
N GLU A 65 9.24 -21.73 31.66
CA GLU A 65 9.50 -22.16 33.03
C GLU A 65 10.93 -22.70 33.21
N ALA A 66 11.52 -23.25 32.14
CA ALA A 66 12.84 -23.88 32.13
C ALA A 66 13.69 -23.33 30.96
N LEU A 67 13.91 -22.01 30.93
CA LEU A 67 14.74 -21.37 29.90
C LEU A 67 16.16 -21.96 29.91
N THR A 68 16.72 -22.22 28.71
CA THR A 68 18.10 -22.71 28.62
C THR A 68 19.12 -21.62 29.01
N GLU A 69 20.35 -22.01 29.34
CA GLU A 69 21.44 -21.07 29.64
C GLU A 69 21.75 -20.13 28.45
N GLU A 70 21.46 -20.58 27.23
CA GLU A 70 21.64 -19.80 26.00
C GLU A 70 20.49 -18.82 25.74
N GLY A 71 19.40 -18.89 26.50
CA GLY A 71 18.22 -18.03 26.32
C GLY A 71 17.16 -18.61 25.37
N GLU A 72 17.19 -19.92 25.11
CA GLU A 72 16.21 -20.61 24.28
C GLU A 72 15.00 -21.09 25.09
N PRO A 73 13.79 -21.06 24.52
CA PRO A 73 12.62 -21.70 25.12
C PRO A 73 12.77 -23.23 25.11
N CYS A 74 12.38 -23.91 26.20
CA CYS A 74 12.52 -25.37 26.31
C CYS A 74 11.58 -26.19 25.41
N LEU A 75 10.55 -25.56 24.83
CA LEU A 75 9.53 -26.16 23.97
C LEU A 75 8.68 -27.30 24.59
N GLN A 76 8.91 -27.64 25.86
CA GLN A 76 8.25 -28.78 26.54
C GLN A 76 7.39 -28.38 27.75
N CYS A 77 7.60 -27.21 28.35
CA CYS A 77 6.80 -26.76 29.50
C CYS A 77 5.38 -26.33 29.07
N SER A 78 4.46 -26.27 30.03
CA SER A 78 3.06 -25.86 29.82
C SER A 78 2.96 -24.52 29.10
N ALA A 79 3.73 -23.53 29.54
CA ALA A 79 3.75 -22.21 28.93
C ALA A 79 4.19 -22.25 27.46
N CYS A 80 5.30 -22.92 27.13
CA CYS A 80 5.78 -23.02 25.75
C CYS A 80 4.76 -23.69 24.83
N ILE A 81 4.14 -24.79 25.28
CA ILE A 81 3.13 -25.52 24.50
C ILE A 81 1.87 -24.66 24.31
N ALA A 82 1.44 -23.94 25.34
CA ALA A 82 0.26 -23.08 25.26
C ALA A 82 0.47 -21.90 24.30
N VAL A 83 1.65 -21.26 24.31
CA VAL A 83 1.96 -20.18 23.36
C VAL A 83 2.05 -20.72 21.92
N GLU A 84 2.67 -21.88 21.72
CA GLU A 84 2.74 -22.53 20.40
C GLU A 84 1.35 -22.78 19.80
N LYS A 85 0.41 -23.25 20.62
CA LYS A 85 -0.98 -23.50 20.23
C LYS A 85 -1.85 -22.25 20.17
N GLY A 86 -1.34 -21.07 20.56
CA GLY A 86 -2.12 -19.83 20.65
C GLY A 86 -3.19 -19.85 21.75
N GLN A 87 -2.96 -20.60 22.83
CA GLN A 87 -3.91 -20.82 23.93
C GLN A 87 -3.41 -20.28 25.28
N HIS A 88 -2.28 -19.55 25.29
CA HIS A 88 -1.71 -19.01 26.51
C HIS A 88 -2.51 -17.78 26.98
N LEU A 89 -2.99 -17.79 28.22
CA LEU A 89 -3.88 -16.74 28.75
C LEU A 89 -3.22 -15.35 28.82
N ASP A 90 -1.90 -15.32 29.07
CA ASP A 90 -1.13 -14.06 29.13
C ASP A 90 -0.42 -13.69 27.82
N VAL A 91 -0.67 -14.40 26.71
CA VAL A 91 -0.13 -14.03 25.40
C VAL A 91 -1.29 -13.86 24.43
N LEU A 92 -1.59 -12.60 24.08
CA LEU A 92 -2.65 -12.26 23.15
C LEU A 92 -2.04 -11.85 21.81
N GLU A 93 -2.33 -12.60 20.75
CA GLU A 93 -1.94 -12.28 19.39
C GLU A 93 -3.15 -11.70 18.64
N ILE A 94 -2.98 -10.52 18.07
CA ILE A 94 -4.00 -9.78 17.35
C ILE A 94 -3.45 -9.47 15.96
N ASP A 95 -4.18 -9.90 14.93
CA ASP A 95 -3.95 -9.44 13.57
C ASP A 95 -4.76 -8.15 13.36
N ALA A 96 -4.07 -7.01 13.25
CA ALA A 96 -4.70 -5.71 13.04
C ALA A 96 -5.34 -5.60 11.66
N ALA A 97 -4.99 -6.46 10.69
CA ALA A 97 -5.64 -6.44 9.38
C ALA A 97 -7.08 -6.94 9.44
N SER A 98 -7.37 -7.93 10.31
CA SER A 98 -8.71 -8.48 10.55
C SER A 98 -9.45 -7.79 11.68
N ASN A 99 -8.74 -7.28 12.69
CA ASN A 99 -9.29 -6.63 13.88
C ASN A 99 -8.85 -5.17 13.91
N ARG A 100 -9.32 -4.39 12.92
CA ARG A 100 -8.97 -2.97 12.78
C ARG A 100 -9.66 -2.07 13.81
N GLY A 101 -10.71 -2.59 14.46
CA GLY A 101 -11.63 -1.83 15.28
C GLY A 101 -11.00 -1.25 16.55
N ILE A 102 -11.62 -0.20 17.05
CA ILE A 102 -11.25 0.40 18.34
C ILE A 102 -11.61 -0.51 19.52
N ASP A 103 -12.58 -1.42 19.33
CA ASP A 103 -13.16 -2.21 20.41
C ASP A 103 -12.17 -3.27 20.92
N GLU A 104 -11.44 -3.97 20.04
CA GLU A 104 -10.40 -4.91 20.46
C GLU A 104 -9.28 -4.22 21.25
N ILE A 105 -8.91 -2.99 20.84
CA ILE A 105 -7.90 -2.21 21.56
C ILE A 105 -8.44 -1.69 22.90
N ARG A 106 -9.73 -1.37 22.99
CA ARG A 106 -10.37 -1.01 24.27
C ARG A 106 -10.38 -2.20 25.23
N GLU A 107 -10.68 -3.40 24.74
CA GLU A 107 -10.59 -4.63 25.54
C GLU A 107 -9.17 -4.88 26.07
N ILE A 108 -8.14 -4.64 25.25
CA ILE A 108 -6.74 -4.70 25.71
C ILE A 108 -6.53 -3.71 26.85
N LYS A 109 -6.96 -2.46 26.66
CA LYS A 109 -6.77 -1.38 27.64
C LYS A 109 -7.46 -1.69 28.97
N GLU A 110 -8.66 -2.26 28.96
CA GLU A 110 -9.36 -2.65 30.18
C GLU A 110 -8.66 -3.76 30.95
N ARG A 111 -7.94 -4.64 30.23
CA ARG A 111 -7.23 -5.79 30.82
C ARG A 111 -5.76 -5.51 31.12
N ILE A 112 -5.23 -4.35 30.70
CA ILE A 112 -3.79 -4.07 30.77
C ILE A 112 -3.28 -3.86 32.19
N ASP A 113 -4.14 -3.35 33.08
CA ASP A 113 -3.81 -3.10 34.48
C ASP A 113 -3.93 -4.37 35.34
N GLN A 114 -4.50 -5.44 34.79
CA GLN A 114 -4.66 -6.72 35.48
C GLN A 114 -3.37 -7.53 35.43
N SER A 115 -2.95 -8.02 36.60
CA SER A 115 -1.78 -8.89 36.72
C SER A 115 -1.92 -10.16 35.86
N PRO A 116 -0.79 -10.72 35.37
CA PRO A 116 -0.81 -11.97 34.61
C PRO A 116 -1.38 -13.15 35.42
N VAL A 117 -2.02 -14.09 34.74
CA VAL A 117 -2.73 -15.23 35.36
C VAL A 117 -1.81 -16.42 35.59
N MET A 118 -0.95 -16.74 34.62
CA MET A 118 -0.07 -17.92 34.64
C MET A 118 1.41 -17.53 34.58
N GLY A 119 1.73 -16.48 33.84
CA GLY A 119 3.08 -16.05 33.51
C GLY A 119 3.64 -14.93 34.39
N ARG A 120 4.82 -14.46 34.03
CA ARG A 120 5.45 -13.27 34.67
C ARG A 120 5.04 -11.96 34.01
N TYR A 121 4.73 -12.04 32.71
CA TYR A 121 4.38 -10.90 31.88
C TYR A 121 3.08 -11.17 31.14
N ARG A 122 2.38 -10.11 30.77
CA ARG A 122 1.27 -10.11 29.83
C ARG A 122 1.78 -9.55 28.51
N ILE A 123 1.76 -10.38 27.48
CA ILE A 123 2.40 -10.10 26.19
C ILE A 123 1.33 -9.87 25.13
N TYR A 124 1.37 -8.70 24.48
CA TYR A 124 0.48 -8.36 23.38
C TYR A 124 1.28 -8.35 22.08
N ILE A 125 1.00 -9.30 21.20
CA ILE A 125 1.58 -9.37 19.85
C ILE A 125 0.57 -8.76 18.89
N ILE A 126 0.91 -7.62 18.27
CA ILE A 126 0.03 -6.94 17.31
C ILE A 126 0.69 -7.03 15.94
N ASP A 127 0.18 -7.91 15.08
CA ASP A 127 0.65 -8.08 13.71
C ASP A 127 -0.01 -7.07 12.76
N GLU A 128 0.72 -6.68 11.73
CA GLU A 128 0.38 -5.61 10.79
C GLU A 128 -0.16 -4.34 11.48
N VAL A 129 0.51 -3.88 12.55
CA VAL A 129 0.06 -2.78 13.41
C VAL A 129 -0.27 -1.48 12.64
N HIS A 130 0.33 -1.28 11.47
CA HIS A 130 0.03 -0.13 10.59
C HIS A 130 -1.42 -0.12 10.04
N MET A 131 -2.16 -1.20 10.20
CA MET A 131 -3.57 -1.34 9.81
C MET A 131 -4.55 -0.87 10.89
N LEU A 132 -4.08 -0.57 12.11
CA LEU A 132 -4.92 0.00 13.16
C LEU A 132 -5.42 1.40 12.77
N THR A 133 -6.64 1.73 13.20
CA THR A 133 -7.15 3.09 13.04
C THR A 133 -6.40 4.09 13.93
N THR A 134 -6.49 5.37 13.60
CA THR A 134 -5.89 6.44 14.40
C THR A 134 -6.43 6.45 15.83
N GLU A 135 -7.73 6.17 16.02
CA GLU A 135 -8.29 6.11 17.37
C GLU A 135 -7.74 4.94 18.19
N ALA A 136 -7.59 3.77 17.57
CA ALA A 136 -6.95 2.60 18.16
C ALA A 136 -5.48 2.89 18.57
N PHE A 137 -4.71 3.57 17.72
CA PHE A 137 -3.35 4.00 18.07
C PHE A 137 -3.33 4.94 19.29
N ASN A 138 -4.19 5.96 19.31
CA ASN A 138 -4.26 6.90 20.42
C ASN A 138 -4.66 6.24 21.74
N ALA A 139 -5.50 5.20 21.68
CA ALA A 139 -5.86 4.40 22.85
C ALA A 139 -4.66 3.62 23.41
N LEU A 140 -3.76 3.12 22.54
CA LEU A 140 -2.51 2.43 22.93
C LEU A 140 -1.41 3.40 23.40
N LEU A 141 -1.38 4.64 22.89
CA LEU A 141 -0.30 5.58 23.16
C LEU A 141 -0.07 5.76 24.66
N LYS A 142 -1.13 6.05 25.43
CA LYS A 142 -1.02 6.24 26.89
C LYS A 142 -0.33 5.05 27.56
N THR A 143 -0.67 3.84 27.15
CA THR A 143 -0.08 2.61 27.73
C THR A 143 1.34 2.36 27.23
N LEU A 144 1.71 2.83 26.05
CA LEU A 144 3.10 2.79 25.57
C LEU A 144 3.98 3.83 26.26
N GLU A 145 3.43 4.96 26.74
CA GLU A 145 4.21 5.97 27.49
C GLU A 145 4.39 5.57 28.95
N GLU A 146 3.33 5.05 29.57
CA GLU A 146 3.31 4.64 30.98
C GLU A 146 2.90 3.16 31.11
N PRO A 147 3.71 2.22 30.62
CA PRO A 147 3.36 0.80 30.64
C PRO A 147 3.42 0.22 32.07
N PRO A 148 2.45 -0.62 32.46
CA PRO A 148 2.58 -1.43 33.66
C PRO A 148 3.84 -2.32 33.56
N PRO A 149 4.56 -2.56 34.68
CA PRO A 149 5.85 -3.26 34.66
C PRO A 149 5.76 -4.72 34.21
N HIS A 150 4.56 -5.29 34.21
CA HIS A 150 4.28 -6.66 33.81
C HIS A 150 3.77 -6.77 32.37
N VAL A 151 3.72 -5.67 31.59
CA VAL A 151 3.19 -5.67 30.22
C VAL A 151 4.31 -5.53 29.20
N ILE A 152 4.26 -6.34 28.14
CA ILE A 152 5.18 -6.28 27.01
C ILE A 152 4.39 -6.22 25.70
N PHE A 153 4.67 -5.24 24.87
CA PHE A 153 4.15 -5.13 23.51
C PHE A 153 5.17 -5.62 22.48
N VAL A 154 4.71 -6.41 21.51
CA VAL A 154 5.47 -6.79 20.33
C VAL A 154 4.66 -6.39 19.10
N LEU A 155 5.04 -5.27 18.49
CA LEU A 155 4.38 -4.71 17.32
C LEU A 155 5.12 -5.20 16.07
N ALA A 156 4.40 -5.74 15.08
CA ALA A 156 4.98 -6.15 13.80
C ALA A 156 4.34 -5.38 12.64
N THR A 157 5.17 -4.92 11.68
CA THR A 157 4.67 -4.15 10.52
C THR A 157 5.54 -4.36 9.28
N THR A 158 4.91 -4.36 8.10
CA THR A 158 5.61 -4.21 6.82
C THR A 158 5.89 -2.77 6.43
N GLU A 159 5.20 -1.81 7.02
CA GLU A 159 5.24 -0.39 6.63
C GLU A 159 5.49 0.51 7.86
N PRO A 160 6.73 0.55 8.39
CA PRO A 160 7.05 1.35 9.57
C PRO A 160 6.82 2.87 9.35
N GLN A 161 6.89 3.35 8.11
CA GLN A 161 6.65 4.74 7.74
C GLN A 161 5.19 5.20 7.93
N LYS A 162 4.25 4.26 8.00
CA LYS A 162 2.83 4.57 8.29
C LYS A 162 2.56 4.74 9.78
N LEU A 163 3.52 4.39 10.64
CA LEU A 163 3.36 4.51 12.08
C LEU A 163 3.64 5.95 12.56
N PRO A 164 2.85 6.46 13.53
CA PRO A 164 3.16 7.73 14.17
C PRO A 164 4.55 7.73 14.81
N VAL A 165 5.28 8.85 14.68
CA VAL A 165 6.61 9.02 15.28
C VAL A 165 6.58 8.83 16.80
N THR A 166 5.44 9.14 17.44
CA THR A 166 5.21 8.93 18.87
C THR A 166 5.26 7.46 19.29
N VAL A 167 4.82 6.53 18.43
CA VAL A 167 4.96 5.09 18.67
C VAL A 167 6.39 4.65 18.43
N LEU A 168 7.00 5.11 17.32
CA LEU A 168 8.36 4.75 16.96
C LEU A 168 9.38 5.14 18.05
N SER A 169 9.20 6.30 18.70
CA SER A 169 10.12 6.78 19.74
C SER A 169 10.04 6.00 21.05
N ARG A 170 8.97 5.23 21.27
CA ARG A 170 8.73 4.45 22.51
C ARG A 170 9.04 2.97 22.34
N CYS A 171 9.31 2.51 21.12
CA CYS A 171 9.58 1.11 20.83
C CYS A 171 11.08 0.88 20.55
N GLN A 172 11.60 -0.26 21.01
CA GLN A 172 12.88 -0.75 20.53
C GLN A 172 12.70 -1.38 19.15
N ARG A 173 13.27 -0.76 18.11
CA ARG A 173 13.10 -1.18 16.71
C ARG A 173 14.10 -2.25 16.30
N TYR A 174 13.59 -3.30 15.64
CA TYR A 174 14.35 -4.38 15.04
C TYR A 174 13.97 -4.51 13.56
N GLU A 175 14.97 -4.48 12.69
CA GLU A 175 14.78 -4.53 11.25
C GLU A 175 15.02 -5.93 10.71
N PHE A 176 13.98 -6.48 10.08
CA PHE A 176 13.99 -7.77 9.40
C PHE A 176 14.30 -7.57 7.93
N GLN A 177 15.28 -8.31 7.43
CA GLN A 177 15.75 -8.19 6.06
C GLN A 177 15.19 -9.32 5.19
N ARG A 178 15.16 -9.10 3.87
CA ARG A 178 14.85 -10.17 2.91
C ARG A 178 15.89 -11.27 3.03
N LEU A 179 15.43 -12.51 2.98
CA LEU A 179 16.33 -13.66 2.93
C LEU A 179 17.02 -13.71 1.57
N THR A 180 18.26 -14.19 1.55
CA THR A 180 18.94 -14.48 0.29
C THR A 180 18.37 -15.75 -0.33
N VAL A 181 18.47 -15.88 -1.65
CA VAL A 181 18.03 -17.07 -2.39
C VAL A 181 18.67 -18.34 -1.80
N GLY A 182 19.98 -18.32 -1.55
CA GLY A 182 20.69 -19.45 -0.95
C GLY A 182 20.17 -19.89 0.42
N LEU A 183 19.77 -18.95 1.30
CA LEU A 183 19.19 -19.28 2.60
C LEU A 183 17.79 -19.90 2.46
N ILE A 184 16.99 -19.42 1.50
CA ILE A 184 15.68 -20.00 1.21
C ILE A 184 15.85 -21.43 0.67
N GLU A 185 16.77 -21.63 -0.27
CA GLU A 185 17.05 -22.97 -0.81
C GLU A 185 17.52 -23.94 0.28
N GLU A 186 18.44 -23.53 1.15
CA GLU A 186 18.92 -24.35 2.25
C GLU A 186 17.76 -24.78 3.16
N ARG A 187 16.86 -23.85 3.49
CA ARG A 187 15.69 -24.18 4.30
C ARG A 187 14.71 -25.10 3.56
N ILE A 188 14.43 -24.86 2.28
CA ILE A 188 13.57 -25.76 1.50
C ILE A 188 14.19 -27.16 1.42
N ARG A 189 15.52 -27.29 1.26
CA ARG A 189 16.21 -28.60 1.25
C ARG A 189 15.97 -29.40 2.53
N GLN A 190 15.92 -28.74 3.68
CA GLN A 190 15.56 -29.39 4.95
C GLN A 190 14.11 -29.89 4.91
N VAL A 191 13.17 -29.03 4.48
CA VAL A 191 11.74 -29.36 4.40
C VAL A 191 11.46 -30.53 3.45
N ILE A 192 12.04 -30.54 2.25
CA ILE A 192 11.81 -31.62 1.27
C ILE A 192 12.41 -32.95 1.72
N ALA A 193 13.48 -32.91 2.52
CA ALA A 193 14.07 -34.12 3.09
C ALA A 193 13.14 -34.75 4.14
N GLU A 194 12.50 -33.93 4.98
CA GLU A 194 11.51 -34.36 5.97
C GLU A 194 10.19 -34.84 5.32
N GLU A 195 9.72 -34.16 4.27
CA GLU A 195 8.50 -34.55 3.52
C GLU A 195 8.73 -35.73 2.55
N HIS A 196 9.99 -36.14 2.35
CA HIS A 196 10.40 -37.14 1.36
C HIS A 196 9.92 -36.79 -0.06
N VAL A 197 10.22 -35.57 -0.50
CA VAL A 197 9.88 -35.02 -1.82
C VAL A 197 11.17 -34.82 -2.63
N GLN A 198 11.14 -35.21 -3.90
CA GLN A 198 12.22 -34.97 -4.86
C GLN A 198 11.94 -33.67 -5.63
N VAL A 199 12.90 -32.76 -5.60
CA VAL A 199 12.81 -31.46 -6.30
C VAL A 199 14.05 -31.28 -7.15
N GLU A 200 13.86 -30.98 -8.43
CA GLU A 200 14.97 -30.64 -9.32
C GLU A 200 15.70 -29.37 -8.85
N PRO A 201 17.04 -29.29 -8.97
CA PRO A 201 17.79 -28.10 -8.55
C PRO A 201 17.29 -26.80 -9.18
N ALA A 202 16.95 -26.81 -10.47
CA ALA A 202 16.40 -25.66 -11.18
C ALA A 202 15.00 -25.26 -10.69
N ALA A 203 14.18 -26.24 -10.26
CA ALA A 203 12.85 -25.99 -9.70
C ALA A 203 12.96 -25.34 -8.32
N LEU A 204 13.88 -25.83 -7.49
CA LEU A 204 14.17 -25.28 -6.16
C LEU A 204 14.62 -23.82 -6.25
N GLU A 205 15.54 -23.54 -7.17
CA GLU A 205 16.03 -22.19 -7.45
C GLU A 205 14.90 -21.26 -7.90
N LEU A 206 14.05 -21.70 -8.82
CA LEU A 206 12.89 -20.93 -9.27
C LEU A 206 11.93 -20.58 -8.12
N ILE A 207 11.67 -21.54 -7.20
CA ILE A 207 10.85 -21.29 -6.00
C ILE A 207 11.52 -20.22 -5.12
N ALA A 208 12.83 -20.33 -4.89
CA ALA A 208 13.57 -19.42 -4.04
C ALA A 208 13.68 -18.00 -4.62
N GLU A 209 13.87 -17.87 -5.94
CA GLU A 209 13.82 -16.58 -6.65
C GLU A 209 12.43 -15.96 -6.58
N TYR A 210 11.38 -16.74 -6.86
CA TYR A 210 10.01 -16.23 -6.87
C TYR A 210 9.54 -15.75 -5.50
N ALA A 211 10.05 -16.37 -4.43
CA ALA A 211 9.73 -15.99 -3.06
C ALA A 211 10.25 -14.60 -2.67
N ASP A 212 11.16 -13.99 -3.44
CA ASP A 212 11.64 -12.60 -3.25
C ASP A 212 12.06 -12.28 -1.79
N GLY A 213 12.71 -13.24 -1.14
CA GLY A 213 13.19 -13.12 0.24
C GLY A 213 12.15 -13.44 1.33
N ALA A 214 10.95 -13.91 0.98
CA ALA A 214 9.86 -14.26 1.89
C ALA A 214 9.73 -15.78 2.06
N MET A 215 10.20 -16.33 3.19
CA MET A 215 10.16 -17.78 3.45
C MET A 215 8.75 -18.36 3.46
N ARG A 216 7.77 -17.57 3.93
CA ARG A 216 6.36 -17.98 3.93
C ARG A 216 5.85 -18.24 2.52
N ASP A 217 6.24 -17.42 1.56
CA ASP A 217 5.77 -17.51 0.18
C ASP A 217 6.50 -18.66 -0.54
N ALA A 218 7.80 -18.86 -0.27
CA ALA A 218 8.55 -20.05 -0.69
C ALA A 218 7.89 -21.37 -0.26
N LEU A 219 7.57 -21.52 1.03
CA LEU A 219 6.92 -22.73 1.54
C LEU A 219 5.49 -22.89 1.03
N SER A 220 4.78 -21.78 0.81
CA SER A 220 3.42 -21.83 0.23
C SER A 220 3.45 -22.30 -1.22
N LEU A 221 4.45 -21.86 -2.00
CA LEU A 221 4.64 -22.30 -3.37
C LEU A 221 5.07 -23.78 -3.42
N LEU A 222 5.98 -24.20 -2.54
CA LEU A 222 6.36 -25.61 -2.40
C LEU A 222 5.15 -26.49 -2.08
N ASP A 223 4.30 -26.06 -1.16
CA ASP A 223 3.09 -26.78 -0.78
C ASP A 223 2.11 -26.95 -1.97
N GLN A 224 1.91 -25.87 -2.74
CA GLN A 224 1.08 -25.92 -3.94
C GLN A 224 1.67 -26.81 -5.03
N THR A 225 2.99 -26.78 -5.24
CA THR A 225 3.66 -27.62 -6.24
C THR A 225 3.59 -29.11 -5.88
N ILE A 226 3.69 -29.45 -4.59
CA ILE A 226 3.46 -30.82 -4.08
C ILE A 226 2.02 -31.26 -4.33
N ALA A 227 1.04 -30.37 -4.10
CA ALA A 227 -0.36 -30.69 -4.35
C ALA A 227 -0.67 -30.97 -5.83
N VAL A 228 0.06 -30.35 -6.77
CA VAL A 228 -0.14 -30.52 -8.22
C VAL A 228 0.65 -31.71 -8.79
N SER A 229 1.94 -31.82 -8.46
CA SER A 229 2.86 -32.80 -9.06
C SER A 229 3.17 -34.02 -8.19
N GLY A 230 2.65 -34.05 -6.96
CA GLY A 230 2.97 -35.08 -5.99
C GLY A 230 4.39 -34.92 -5.46
N LYS A 231 5.15 -36.03 -5.44
CA LYS A 231 6.49 -36.08 -4.82
C LYS A 231 7.65 -35.78 -5.76
N ASN A 232 7.40 -35.55 -7.05
CA ASN A 232 8.42 -35.28 -8.04
C ASN A 232 8.19 -33.91 -8.66
N ILE A 233 8.87 -32.90 -8.13
CA ILE A 233 8.73 -31.51 -8.56
C ILE A 233 9.77 -31.19 -9.62
N THR A 234 9.28 -30.85 -10.81
CA THR A 234 10.11 -30.46 -11.96
C THR A 234 10.10 -28.95 -12.17
N TYR A 235 11.09 -28.43 -12.90
CA TYR A 235 11.13 -27.01 -13.27
C TYR A 235 9.85 -26.58 -14.00
N GLN A 236 9.37 -27.43 -14.93
CA GLN A 236 8.19 -27.12 -15.74
C GLN A 236 6.94 -26.95 -14.87
N THR A 237 6.72 -27.84 -13.90
CA THR A 237 5.59 -27.74 -12.96
C THR A 237 5.61 -26.42 -12.18
N VAL A 238 6.78 -26.01 -11.66
CA VAL A 238 6.91 -24.75 -10.91
C VAL A 238 6.66 -23.57 -11.84
N SER A 239 7.23 -23.57 -13.04
CA SER A 239 7.08 -22.50 -14.03
C SER A 239 5.63 -22.31 -14.49
N GLU A 240 4.90 -23.41 -14.69
CA GLU A 240 3.48 -23.40 -15.00
C GLU A 240 2.66 -22.77 -13.87
N LEU A 241 2.89 -23.20 -12.62
CA LEU A 241 2.16 -22.73 -11.44
C LEU A 241 2.42 -21.24 -11.13
N VAL A 242 3.68 -20.83 -11.21
CA VAL A 242 4.08 -19.44 -10.97
C VAL A 242 3.60 -18.51 -12.09
N GLY A 243 3.33 -19.07 -13.27
CA GLY A 243 3.00 -18.28 -14.44
C GLY A 243 4.22 -17.55 -15.01
N THR A 244 5.45 -18.03 -14.76
CA THR A 244 6.65 -17.48 -15.41
C THR A 244 6.61 -17.76 -16.91
N VAL A 245 7.17 -16.84 -17.69
CA VAL A 245 7.39 -17.05 -19.12
C VAL A 245 8.57 -18.00 -19.29
N GLU A 246 8.43 -18.99 -20.17
CA GLU A 246 9.51 -19.95 -20.41
C GLU A 246 10.77 -19.25 -20.95
N PRO A 247 11.98 -19.70 -20.54
CA PRO A 247 13.23 -19.08 -20.97
C PRO A 247 13.37 -18.96 -22.50
N ILE A 248 12.90 -19.98 -23.24
CA ILE A 248 12.95 -20.01 -24.71
C ILE A 248 12.07 -18.92 -25.31
N MET A 249 10.85 -18.73 -24.79
CA MET A 249 9.93 -17.69 -25.28
C MET A 249 10.44 -16.30 -24.95
N MET A 250 11.03 -16.13 -23.76
CA MET A 250 11.67 -14.87 -23.41
C MET A 250 12.86 -14.55 -24.30
N GLU A 251 13.69 -15.55 -24.59
CA GLU A 251 14.79 -15.39 -25.54
C GLU A 251 14.30 -15.00 -26.94
N GLN A 252 13.22 -15.63 -27.42
CA GLN A 252 12.58 -15.28 -28.69
C GLN A 252 12.09 -13.82 -28.70
N ILE A 253 11.42 -13.37 -27.64
CA ILE A 253 10.99 -11.97 -27.50
C ILE A 253 12.20 -11.03 -27.52
N MET A 254 13.23 -11.30 -26.72
CA MET A 254 14.40 -10.42 -26.63
C MET A 254 15.17 -10.33 -27.97
N THR A 255 15.29 -11.45 -28.67
CA THR A 255 15.92 -11.49 -29.99
C THR A 255 15.07 -10.75 -31.03
N ALA A 256 13.75 -10.94 -31.01
CA ALA A 256 12.84 -10.26 -31.94
C ALA A 256 12.73 -8.75 -31.68
N LEU A 257 12.80 -8.30 -30.43
CA LEU A 257 12.83 -6.88 -30.06
C LEU A 257 14.09 -6.16 -30.54
N THR A 258 15.20 -6.88 -30.66
CA THR A 258 16.49 -6.31 -31.10
C THR A 258 16.79 -6.55 -32.58
N SER A 259 15.97 -7.36 -33.27
CA SER A 259 16.08 -7.62 -34.71
C SER A 259 15.36 -6.54 -35.54
N PRO A 260 15.98 -6.03 -36.63
CA PRO A 260 15.39 -5.00 -37.48
C PRO A 260 14.17 -5.44 -38.32
N THR A 261 13.93 -6.75 -38.50
CA THR A 261 12.93 -7.25 -39.46
C THR A 261 11.60 -7.76 -38.88
N ASP A 262 11.52 -8.12 -37.59
CA ASP A 262 10.48 -9.09 -37.20
C ASP A 262 9.47 -8.61 -36.15
N LEU A 263 8.73 -7.53 -36.45
CA LEU A 263 7.61 -7.11 -35.60
C LEU A 263 6.54 -8.21 -35.46
N GLY A 264 6.28 -8.94 -36.55
CA GLY A 264 5.32 -10.05 -36.55
C GLY A 264 5.71 -11.16 -35.57
N ASP A 265 7.00 -11.40 -35.36
CA ASP A 265 7.47 -12.46 -34.46
C ASP A 265 7.30 -12.06 -33.00
N VAL A 266 7.53 -10.78 -32.65
CA VAL A 266 7.22 -10.26 -31.30
C VAL A 266 5.74 -10.47 -30.97
N MET A 267 4.85 -10.09 -31.89
CA MET A 267 3.40 -10.21 -31.67
C MET A 267 2.91 -11.65 -31.63
N ARG A 268 3.44 -12.53 -32.49
CA ARG A 268 3.11 -13.97 -32.44
C ARG A 268 3.59 -14.61 -31.14
N THR A 269 4.82 -14.32 -30.72
CA THR A 269 5.36 -14.87 -29.46
C THR A 269 4.56 -14.37 -28.26
N LEU A 270 4.14 -13.09 -28.26
CA LEU A 270 3.26 -12.55 -27.22
C LEU A 270 1.89 -13.25 -27.19
N ASP A 271 1.26 -13.46 -28.36
CA ASP A 271 -0.02 -14.19 -28.47
C ASP A 271 0.12 -15.64 -28.00
N ASP A 272 1.23 -16.32 -28.34
CA ASP A 272 1.50 -17.68 -27.89
C ASP A 272 1.66 -17.76 -26.37
N ILE A 273 2.41 -16.85 -25.76
CA ILE A 273 2.54 -16.75 -24.29
C ILE A 273 1.17 -16.53 -23.63
N TYR A 274 0.34 -15.68 -24.22
CA TYR A 274 -1.01 -15.42 -23.71
C TYR A 274 -1.92 -16.65 -23.83
N ARG A 275 -1.85 -17.39 -24.94
CA ARG A 275 -2.58 -18.66 -25.13
C ARG A 275 -2.18 -19.74 -24.15
N GLN A 276 -0.96 -19.69 -23.62
CA GLN A 276 -0.51 -20.54 -22.51
C GLN A 276 -1.04 -20.10 -21.13
N GLY A 277 -1.91 -19.09 -21.08
CA GLY A 277 -2.55 -18.61 -19.85
C GLY A 277 -1.68 -17.68 -19.01
N LYS A 278 -0.58 -17.16 -19.56
CA LYS A 278 0.31 -16.24 -18.85
C LYS A 278 -0.25 -14.81 -18.91
N ASP A 279 -0.17 -14.09 -17.80
CA ASP A 279 -0.68 -12.72 -17.70
C ASP A 279 0.29 -11.69 -18.32
N TYR A 280 -0.26 -10.72 -19.04
CA TYR A 280 0.49 -9.63 -19.70
C TYR A 280 1.42 -8.87 -18.75
N ARG A 281 1.03 -8.69 -17.48
CA ARG A 281 1.86 -8.01 -16.50
C ARG A 281 3.08 -8.83 -16.12
N THR A 282 2.94 -10.16 -16.05
CA THR A 282 4.06 -11.07 -15.79
C THR A 282 5.05 -11.04 -16.95
N VAL A 283 4.55 -11.03 -18.20
CA VAL A 283 5.39 -10.89 -19.39
C VAL A 283 6.16 -9.57 -19.35
N LEU A 284 5.46 -8.46 -19.14
CA LEU A 284 6.05 -7.12 -19.08
C LEU A 284 7.16 -7.02 -18.01
N ARG A 285 6.92 -7.55 -16.81
CA ARG A 285 7.91 -7.58 -15.73
C ARG A 285 9.10 -8.48 -16.05
N SER A 286 8.86 -9.61 -16.71
CA SER A 286 9.92 -10.55 -17.13
C SER A 286 10.84 -9.87 -18.16
N ILE A 287 10.28 -9.16 -19.14
CA ILE A 287 11.05 -8.37 -20.11
C ILE A 287 11.85 -7.27 -19.41
N ALA A 288 11.23 -6.51 -18.51
CA ALA A 288 11.92 -5.45 -17.77
C ALA A 288 13.09 -5.99 -16.93
N GLN A 289 12.91 -7.14 -16.28
CA GLN A 289 13.95 -7.80 -15.50
C GLN A 289 15.10 -8.28 -16.40
N GLN A 290 14.82 -8.83 -17.58
CA GLN A 290 15.87 -9.24 -18.53
C GLN A 290 16.66 -8.06 -19.09
N ILE A 291 15.98 -6.98 -19.49
CA ILE A 291 16.66 -5.77 -19.95
C ILE A 291 17.55 -5.20 -18.85
N ARG A 292 17.05 -5.12 -17.62
CA ARG A 292 17.84 -4.70 -16.45
C ARG A 292 19.09 -5.57 -16.29
N ASP A 293 18.94 -6.89 -16.35
CA ASP A 293 20.04 -7.82 -16.15
C ASP A 293 21.11 -7.67 -17.25
N ILE A 294 20.72 -7.45 -18.51
CA ILE A 294 21.64 -7.16 -19.62
C ILE A 294 22.38 -5.82 -19.41
N VAL A 295 21.67 -4.78 -18.98
CA VAL A 295 22.27 -3.46 -18.71
C VAL A 295 23.33 -3.56 -17.62
N ILE A 296 23.00 -4.23 -16.51
CA ILE A 296 23.93 -4.44 -15.39
C ILE A 296 25.10 -5.32 -15.85
N TRP A 297 24.86 -6.38 -16.62
CA TRP A 297 25.90 -7.26 -17.18
C TRP A 297 26.91 -6.50 -18.03
N ARG A 298 26.44 -5.60 -18.90
CA ARG A 298 27.29 -4.80 -19.79
C ARG A 298 28.02 -3.65 -19.09
N GLN A 299 27.45 -3.07 -18.02
CA GLN A 299 27.97 -1.82 -17.41
C GLN A 299 28.61 -1.98 -16.03
N ALA A 300 28.06 -2.81 -15.15
CA ALA A 300 28.40 -2.84 -13.73
C ALA A 300 29.27 -4.04 -13.31
N GLY A 301 29.38 -5.06 -14.17
CA GLY A 301 30.29 -6.19 -13.99
C GLY A 301 29.58 -7.52 -13.71
N LYS A 302 30.22 -8.61 -14.13
CA LYS A 302 29.65 -9.98 -14.13
C LYS A 302 29.39 -10.53 -12.73
N ASP A 303 30.12 -10.06 -11.71
CA ASP A 303 30.12 -10.62 -10.34
C ASP A 303 28.85 -10.30 -9.53
N LEU A 304 27.99 -9.42 -10.02
CA LEU A 304 26.71 -9.08 -9.40
C LEU A 304 25.65 -10.17 -9.59
N PHE A 305 25.93 -11.16 -10.43
CA PHE A 305 25.01 -12.25 -10.73
C PHE A 305 25.53 -13.59 -10.19
N PRO A 306 24.64 -14.45 -9.68
CA PRO A 306 24.99 -15.81 -9.32
C PRO A 306 25.40 -16.63 -10.56
N GLN A 307 26.15 -17.72 -10.35
CA GLN A 307 26.88 -18.40 -11.42
C GLN A 307 26.00 -18.92 -12.58
N TYR A 308 24.86 -19.53 -12.30
CA TYR A 308 23.92 -19.98 -13.33
C TYR A 308 23.40 -18.84 -14.20
N ARG A 309 23.08 -17.68 -13.59
CA ARG A 309 22.58 -16.51 -14.31
C ARG A 309 23.67 -15.88 -15.17
N ARG A 310 24.94 -15.96 -14.75
CA ARG A 310 26.08 -15.54 -15.57
C ARG A 310 26.19 -16.37 -16.86
N GLU A 311 26.06 -17.68 -16.78
CA GLU A 311 26.13 -18.57 -17.96
C GLU A 311 25.00 -18.26 -18.96
N TRP A 312 23.78 -18.08 -18.46
CA TRP A 312 22.64 -17.72 -19.30
C TRP A 312 22.77 -16.31 -19.91
N LEU A 313 23.17 -15.32 -19.13
CA LEU A 313 23.39 -13.95 -19.61
C LEU A 313 24.51 -13.87 -20.64
N GLU A 314 25.57 -14.68 -20.51
CA GLU A 314 26.65 -14.74 -21.49
C GLU A 314 26.17 -15.28 -22.84
N GLN A 315 25.33 -16.32 -22.83
CA GLN A 315 24.72 -16.86 -24.05
C GLN A 315 23.75 -15.87 -24.70
N LEU A 316 22.93 -15.18 -23.90
CA LEU A 316 21.98 -14.19 -24.39
C LEU A 316 22.71 -12.96 -24.96
N ASP A 317 23.69 -12.42 -24.23
CA ASP A 317 24.47 -11.25 -24.65
C ASP A 317 25.21 -11.50 -25.97
N ALA A 318 25.70 -12.73 -26.19
CA ALA A 318 26.32 -13.13 -27.45
C ALA A 318 25.37 -13.13 -28.65
N ARG A 319 24.05 -13.27 -28.43
CA ARG A 319 23.01 -13.22 -29.48
C ARG A 319 22.47 -11.81 -29.72
N LEU A 320 22.66 -10.90 -28.77
CA LEU A 320 22.17 -9.52 -28.86
C LEU A 320 23.12 -8.62 -29.66
N PRO A 321 22.60 -7.65 -30.44
CA PRO A 321 23.46 -6.72 -31.17
C PRO A 321 24.35 -5.88 -30.23
N ALA A 322 25.65 -5.86 -30.51
CA ALA A 322 26.61 -5.06 -29.75
C ALA A 322 26.44 -3.54 -29.95
N LYS A 323 25.73 -3.11 -31.01
CA LYS A 323 25.54 -1.69 -31.38
C LYS A 323 24.47 -0.96 -30.56
N ILE A 324 23.64 -1.68 -29.79
CA ILE A 324 22.58 -1.04 -29.00
C ILE A 324 23.20 -0.26 -27.85
N SER A 325 22.91 1.04 -27.80
CA SER A 325 23.44 1.94 -26.78
C SER A 325 22.84 1.66 -25.41
N ALA A 326 23.58 1.99 -24.34
CA ALA A 326 23.05 2.00 -22.98
C ALA A 326 21.80 2.88 -22.84
N ALA A 327 21.77 4.03 -23.53
CA ALA A 327 20.65 4.96 -23.50
C ALA A 327 19.35 4.35 -24.05
N SER A 328 19.45 3.58 -25.14
CA SER A 328 18.30 2.88 -25.74
C SER A 328 17.73 1.83 -24.79
N TRP A 329 18.59 1.09 -24.06
CA TRP A 329 18.11 0.16 -23.02
C TRP A 329 17.45 0.87 -21.83
N PHE A 330 17.97 2.02 -21.39
CA PHE A 330 17.35 2.80 -20.34
C PHE A 330 15.97 3.34 -20.77
N HIS A 331 15.86 3.85 -21.99
CA HIS A 331 14.56 4.30 -22.52
C HIS A 331 13.57 3.13 -22.66
N ALA A 332 14.03 1.95 -23.07
CA ALA A 332 13.19 0.76 -23.08
C ALA A 332 12.65 0.39 -21.69
N LEU A 333 13.47 0.50 -20.63
CA LEU A 333 13.02 0.30 -19.24
C LEU A 333 11.98 1.36 -18.82
N GLU A 334 12.15 2.61 -19.22
CA GLU A 334 11.17 3.68 -18.96
C GLU A 334 9.82 3.38 -19.64
N LEU A 335 9.83 2.95 -20.90
CA LEU A 335 8.61 2.55 -21.63
C LEU A 335 7.89 1.37 -20.97
N LEU A 336 8.62 0.39 -20.44
CA LEU A 336 8.04 -0.71 -19.65
C LEU A 336 7.46 -0.22 -18.33
N ALA A 337 8.12 0.71 -17.63
CA ALA A 337 7.63 1.28 -16.38
C ALA A 337 6.34 2.10 -16.58
N GLU A 338 6.26 2.86 -17.68
CA GLU A 338 5.03 3.55 -18.08
C GLU A 338 3.89 2.55 -18.34
N ALA A 339 4.18 1.45 -19.03
CA ALA A 339 3.19 0.42 -19.31
C ALA A 339 2.70 -0.27 -18.02
N ASP A 340 3.56 -0.64 -17.07
CA ASP A 340 3.13 -1.18 -15.76
C ASP A 340 2.27 -0.17 -14.97
N THR A 341 2.50 1.13 -15.18
CA THR A 341 1.65 2.19 -14.58
C THR A 341 0.26 2.23 -15.21
N ARG A 342 0.16 2.14 -16.55
CA ARG A 342 -1.13 2.04 -17.26
C ARG A 342 -1.91 0.78 -16.88
N LEU A 343 -1.21 -0.34 -16.70
CA LEU A 343 -1.81 -1.59 -16.20
C LEU A 343 -2.43 -1.40 -14.82
N ARG A 344 -1.76 -0.66 -13.92
CA ARG A 344 -2.29 -0.33 -12.58
C ARG A 344 -3.51 0.59 -12.60
N SER A 345 -3.62 1.47 -13.60
CA SER A 345 -4.75 2.38 -13.74
C SER A 345 -5.97 1.76 -14.45
N GLY A 346 -5.96 0.45 -14.73
CA GLY A 346 -7.09 -0.25 -15.36
C GLY A 346 -7.17 -0.12 -16.88
N PHE A 347 -6.09 0.31 -17.55
CA PHE A 347 -6.03 0.33 -19.01
C PHE A 347 -5.98 -1.11 -19.56
N PRO A 348 -6.53 -1.39 -20.77
CA PRO A 348 -6.49 -2.74 -21.35
C PRO A 348 -5.08 -3.31 -21.39
N ALA A 349 -4.91 -4.52 -20.82
CA ALA A 349 -3.59 -5.07 -20.55
C ALA A 349 -2.81 -5.40 -21.82
N GLN A 350 -3.48 -6.07 -22.77
CA GLN A 350 -2.94 -6.40 -24.08
C GLN A 350 -2.41 -5.16 -24.81
N LEU A 351 -3.26 -4.14 -24.97
CA LEU A 351 -2.89 -2.90 -25.67
C LEU A 351 -1.72 -2.17 -24.99
N SER A 352 -1.67 -2.17 -23.65
CA SER A 352 -0.58 -1.54 -22.88
C SER A 352 0.76 -2.19 -23.19
N VAL A 353 0.80 -3.52 -23.22
CA VAL A 353 2.02 -4.29 -23.46
C VAL A 353 2.41 -4.22 -24.93
N GLU A 354 1.49 -4.44 -25.87
CA GLU A 354 1.76 -4.37 -27.31
C GLU A 354 2.34 -3.01 -27.72
N LEU A 355 1.75 -1.91 -27.23
CA LEU A 355 2.24 -0.56 -27.51
C LEU A 355 3.65 -0.33 -26.94
N ALA A 356 3.94 -0.86 -25.75
CA ALA A 356 5.27 -0.75 -25.15
C ALA A 356 6.30 -1.51 -26.00
N LEU A 357 6.00 -2.75 -26.39
CA LEU A 357 6.91 -3.57 -27.21
C LEU A 357 7.14 -2.97 -28.60
N LEU A 358 6.12 -2.37 -29.20
CA LEU A 358 6.24 -1.64 -30.47
C LEU A 358 7.25 -0.49 -30.36
N LYS A 359 7.09 0.36 -29.35
CA LYS A 359 7.99 1.51 -29.11
C LYS A 359 9.41 1.07 -28.76
N ILE A 360 9.55 0.04 -27.92
CA ILE A 360 10.84 -0.52 -27.53
C ILE A 360 11.56 -1.08 -28.75
N ARG A 361 10.85 -1.81 -29.62
CA ARG A 361 11.44 -2.31 -30.86
C ARG A 361 11.93 -1.18 -31.75
N GLU A 362 11.13 -0.13 -31.94
CA GLU A 362 11.55 1.03 -32.74
C GLU A 362 12.86 1.63 -32.22
N GLU A 363 12.97 1.78 -30.89
CA GLU A 363 14.16 2.28 -30.21
C GLU A 363 15.38 1.35 -30.32
N LEU A 364 15.19 0.03 -30.13
CA LEU A 364 16.29 -0.93 -30.09
C LEU A 364 16.75 -1.38 -31.49
N ALA A 365 15.84 -1.45 -32.45
CA ALA A 365 16.12 -1.86 -33.83
C ALA A 365 16.68 -0.72 -34.69
N TYR A 366 16.28 0.51 -34.42
CA TYR A 366 16.73 1.72 -35.11
C TYR A 366 17.27 2.73 -34.10
N PRO A 367 18.43 2.47 -33.47
CA PRO A 367 19.03 3.41 -32.54
C PRO A 367 19.28 4.72 -33.28
N THR A 368 18.46 5.74 -33.00
CA THR A 368 18.67 7.08 -33.52
C THR A 368 19.97 7.61 -32.94
N GLU A 369 20.83 8.18 -33.79
CA GLU A 369 21.94 8.97 -33.27
C GLU A 369 21.38 10.11 -32.39
N PRO A 370 22.10 10.58 -31.35
CA PRO A 370 21.53 11.39 -30.28
C PRO A 370 21.08 12.82 -30.68
N SER A 371 20.83 13.13 -31.95
CA SER A 371 20.64 14.50 -32.42
C SER A 371 19.18 14.99 -32.46
N SER A 372 18.16 14.12 -32.46
CA SER A 372 16.77 14.57 -32.66
C SER A 372 15.96 14.79 -31.37
N VAL A 373 16.26 14.06 -30.30
CA VAL A 373 15.52 14.16 -29.03
C VAL A 373 15.94 15.41 -28.21
N GLN A 374 17.21 15.85 -28.36
CA GLN A 374 17.66 17.12 -27.79
C GLN A 374 17.03 18.32 -28.51
N GLU A 375 16.87 18.27 -29.84
CA GLU A 375 16.23 19.36 -30.59
C GLU A 375 14.73 19.48 -30.29
N GLU A 376 14.01 18.37 -30.05
CA GLU A 376 12.61 18.43 -29.62
C GLU A 376 12.45 18.89 -28.17
N ARG A 377 13.34 18.47 -27.25
CA ARG A 377 13.37 18.99 -25.88
C ARG A 377 13.76 20.48 -25.82
N GLU A 378 14.70 20.92 -26.65
CA GLU A 378 15.08 22.34 -26.77
C GLU A 378 13.99 23.17 -27.45
N ARG A 379 13.26 22.63 -28.43
CA ARG A 379 12.07 23.28 -29.01
C ARG A 379 10.94 23.40 -27.98
N ALA A 380 10.70 22.38 -27.18
CA ALA A 380 9.72 22.43 -26.10
C ALA A 380 10.10 23.45 -25.01
N HIS A 381 11.40 23.59 -24.68
CA HIS A 381 11.89 24.61 -23.74
C HIS A 381 11.94 26.04 -24.30
N ARG A 382 12.08 26.22 -25.63
CA ARG A 382 12.05 27.55 -26.26
C ARG A 382 10.65 28.17 -26.34
N VAL A 383 9.59 27.38 -26.23
CA VAL A 383 8.20 27.86 -26.32
C VAL A 383 7.67 28.38 -24.96
N THR A 384 8.35 28.13 -23.85
CA THR A 384 7.86 28.48 -22.49
C THR A 384 8.62 29.58 -21.75
N SER A 385 9.56 30.29 -22.39
CA SER A 385 10.21 31.45 -21.75
C SER A 385 9.46 32.76 -22.05
N PRO A 386 8.97 33.51 -21.03
CA PRO A 386 8.37 34.82 -21.25
C PRO A 386 9.43 35.84 -21.68
N PRO A 387 9.07 36.88 -22.45
CA PRO A 387 10.04 37.83 -23.00
C PRO A 387 10.73 38.61 -21.88
N LYS A 388 12.08 38.63 -21.91
CA LYS A 388 12.92 39.46 -21.04
C LYS A 388 12.59 40.94 -21.29
N ALA A 389 12.12 41.63 -20.25
CA ALA A 389 12.07 43.08 -20.21
C ALA A 389 13.49 43.67 -20.34
N ALA A 390 13.62 44.70 -21.18
CA ALA A 390 14.85 45.46 -21.38
C ALA A 390 15.25 46.24 -20.12
N PRO A 391 16.56 46.49 -19.89
CA PRO A 391 17.03 47.17 -18.69
C PRO A 391 16.77 48.68 -18.77
N VAL A 392 16.07 49.21 -17.78
CA VAL A 392 15.97 50.66 -17.56
C VAL A 392 17.17 51.07 -16.70
N VAL A 393 18.01 51.93 -17.27
CA VAL A 393 19.14 52.57 -16.60
C VAL A 393 18.60 53.60 -15.60
N TYR A 394 18.96 53.46 -14.33
CA TYR A 394 18.85 54.55 -13.36
C TYR A 394 20.24 54.87 -12.80
N ALA A 395 20.58 56.16 -12.89
CA ALA A 395 21.81 56.77 -12.43
C ALA A 395 21.88 56.84 -10.89
N GLU A 396 23.10 56.87 -10.39
CA GLU A 396 23.47 57.02 -8.98
C GLU A 396 22.91 58.29 -8.35
N GLU A 397 22.39 58.17 -7.14
CA GLU A 397 22.54 59.20 -6.12
C GLU A 397 22.70 58.56 -4.75
N ALA A 398 23.73 59.02 -4.04
CA ALA A 398 24.14 58.57 -2.73
C ALA A 398 23.15 59.00 -1.64
N VAL A 399 23.15 58.29 -0.49
CA VAL A 399 23.40 58.83 0.87
C VAL A 399 22.85 57.88 1.95
N HIS A 400 23.74 57.63 2.93
CA HIS A 400 23.52 57.21 4.34
C HIS A 400 23.14 55.76 4.70
N ASN A 401 24.13 55.11 5.33
CA ASN A 401 23.97 54.20 6.48
C ASN A 401 23.68 55.05 7.75
N PRO A 402 23.00 54.56 8.81
CA PRO A 402 23.70 53.72 9.78
C PRO A 402 22.88 52.59 10.45
N GLU A 403 23.60 51.51 10.74
CA GLU A 403 23.69 50.76 12.02
C GLU A 403 22.49 49.96 12.60
N ARG A 404 22.81 48.67 12.85
CA ARG A 404 22.67 47.85 14.09
C ARG A 404 21.41 48.10 14.95
N VAL A 405 20.70 47.06 15.39
CA VAL A 405 21.08 46.24 16.56
C VAL A 405 20.22 44.96 16.61
N SER A 406 20.85 43.91 17.16
CA SER A 406 20.36 42.57 17.49
C SER A 406 19.09 42.50 18.35
N SER A 407 18.37 41.38 18.29
CA SER A 407 18.13 40.51 19.45
C SER A 407 17.26 39.29 19.09
N ALA A 408 17.73 38.11 19.49
CA ALA A 408 16.91 36.93 19.77
C ALA A 408 16.45 37.00 21.26
N PRO A 409 15.78 36.01 21.91
CA PRO A 409 15.12 34.78 21.44
C PRO A 409 13.78 34.43 22.21
N LYS A 410 13.20 33.25 21.87
CA LYS A 410 12.43 32.29 22.71
C LYS A 410 10.99 32.59 23.21
N SER A 411 10.12 31.58 23.00
CA SER A 411 9.31 30.84 24.00
C SER A 411 7.79 30.85 23.81
N SER A 412 7.20 29.63 23.76
CA SER A 412 5.89 29.17 24.33
C SER A 412 4.61 29.98 24.03
N ALA A 413 3.40 29.45 23.85
CA ALA A 413 2.76 28.15 24.01
C ALA A 413 1.38 28.27 23.32
N ASP A 414 0.69 27.15 23.14
CA ASP A 414 -0.76 26.94 23.02
C ASP A 414 -1.63 28.01 22.35
N LYS A 415 -2.40 27.57 21.33
CA LYS A 415 -3.86 27.75 21.30
C LYS A 415 -4.52 26.97 20.17
N ASN A 416 -5.59 26.27 20.54
CA ASN A 416 -6.73 25.91 19.69
C ASN A 416 -7.09 27.07 18.75
N HIS A 417 -7.31 26.78 17.48
CA HIS A 417 -8.09 27.64 16.59
C HIS A 417 -9.22 26.80 15.95
N ASP A 418 -10.40 26.92 16.54
CA ASP A 418 -11.60 27.24 15.74
C ASP A 418 -11.21 28.38 14.81
N ASN A 419 -11.20 28.14 13.50
CA ASN A 419 -11.14 29.21 12.52
C ASN A 419 -12.53 29.39 11.94
N ASP A 420 -13.32 30.18 12.66
CA ASP A 420 -14.32 31.07 12.07
C ASP A 420 -13.63 31.90 10.98
N VAL A 421 -13.83 31.53 9.72
CA VAL A 421 -13.46 32.36 8.58
C VAL A 421 -14.67 33.22 8.24
N ALA A 422 -14.51 34.54 8.43
CA ALA A 422 -15.51 35.59 8.30
C ALA A 422 -16.35 35.54 7.00
N PRO A 423 -17.59 36.09 7.01
CA PRO A 423 -18.42 36.20 5.80
C PRO A 423 -17.72 37.09 4.75
N ILE A 424 -17.63 36.59 3.52
CA ILE A 424 -17.09 37.37 2.39
C ILE A 424 -18.22 38.20 1.81
N ASP A 425 -18.12 39.53 1.91
CA ASP A 425 -19.08 40.48 1.36
C ASP A 425 -18.97 40.46 -0.18
N SER A 426 -19.88 39.75 -0.85
CA SER A 426 -19.73 39.34 -2.25
C SER A 426 -20.57 40.15 -3.24
N GLN A 427 -21.19 41.26 -2.85
CA GLN A 427 -22.25 41.89 -3.66
C GLN A 427 -21.79 42.45 -5.03
N ASP A 428 -20.49 42.74 -5.26
CA ASP A 428 -19.98 43.34 -6.51
C ASP A 428 -19.00 42.46 -7.33
N MET A 429 -18.85 41.17 -7.02
CA MET A 429 -17.88 40.29 -7.69
C MET A 429 -18.42 39.61 -8.96
N SER A 430 -17.57 39.46 -9.99
CA SER A 430 -17.90 38.70 -11.19
C SER A 430 -18.03 37.19 -10.89
N GLN A 431 -18.85 36.47 -11.68
CA GLN A 431 -19.09 35.03 -11.49
C GLN A 431 -17.79 34.19 -11.55
N ASP A 432 -16.83 34.60 -12.40
CA ASP A 432 -15.55 33.93 -12.55
C ASP A 432 -14.63 34.14 -11.33
N GLU A 433 -14.70 35.30 -10.68
CA GLU A 433 -13.94 35.57 -9.44
C GLU A 433 -14.52 34.81 -8.24
N ARG A 434 -15.86 34.72 -8.16
CA ARG A 434 -16.52 33.89 -7.14
C ARG A 434 -16.19 32.41 -7.32
N LEU A 435 -16.10 31.92 -8.56
CA LEU A 435 -15.73 30.53 -8.84
C LEU A 435 -14.27 30.25 -8.46
N LYS A 436 -13.36 31.20 -8.68
CA LYS A 436 -11.96 31.09 -8.23
C LYS A 436 -11.85 31.03 -6.71
N LEU A 437 -12.56 31.90 -5.99
CA LEU A 437 -12.61 31.87 -4.52
C LEU A 437 -13.17 30.55 -3.98
N PHE A 438 -14.24 30.03 -4.60
CA PHE A 438 -14.81 28.73 -4.26
C PHE A 438 -13.79 27.60 -4.42
N LEU A 439 -13.09 27.57 -5.55
CA LEU A 439 -12.05 26.57 -5.84
C LEU A 439 -10.84 26.68 -4.90
N GLU A 440 -10.42 27.90 -4.55
CA GLU A 440 -9.32 28.13 -3.60
C GLU A 440 -9.70 27.71 -2.17
N ALA A 441 -10.92 28.01 -1.73
CA ALA A 441 -11.42 27.57 -0.43
C ALA A 441 -11.45 26.04 -0.32
N ILE A 442 -11.94 25.34 -1.34
CA ILE A 442 -11.91 23.86 -1.37
C ILE A 442 -10.48 23.34 -1.38
N ARG A 443 -9.57 23.98 -2.11
CA ARG A 443 -8.15 23.58 -2.16
C ARG A 443 -7.48 23.69 -0.78
N GLN A 444 -7.80 24.73 -0.01
CA GLN A 444 -7.25 24.94 1.32
C GLN A 444 -7.78 23.93 2.34
N GLU A 445 -9.07 23.58 2.27
CA GLU A 445 -9.66 22.61 3.20
C GLU A 445 -9.35 21.15 2.84
N ARG A 446 -9.47 20.78 1.55
CA ARG A 446 -9.14 19.42 1.08
C ARG A 446 -8.62 19.40 -0.37
N PRO A 447 -7.31 19.16 -0.56
CA PRO A 447 -6.72 18.99 -1.89
C PRO A 447 -7.34 17.86 -2.73
N SER A 448 -7.86 16.80 -2.11
CA SER A 448 -8.49 15.66 -2.81
C SER A 448 -9.83 16.03 -3.46
N THR A 449 -10.67 16.82 -2.78
CA THR A 449 -11.92 17.34 -3.34
C THR A 449 -11.64 18.30 -4.50
N TYR A 450 -10.60 19.13 -4.35
CA TYR A 450 -10.16 20.05 -5.39
C TYR A 450 -9.70 19.32 -6.66
N ALA A 451 -8.95 18.22 -6.53
CA ALA A 451 -8.52 17.40 -7.66
C ALA A 451 -9.71 16.83 -8.45
N LEU A 452 -10.76 16.36 -7.75
CA LEU A 452 -12.00 15.89 -8.40
C LEU A 452 -12.73 17.00 -9.15
N LEU A 453 -12.73 18.23 -8.61
CA LEU A 453 -13.34 19.39 -9.28
C LEU A 453 -12.52 19.89 -10.48
N GLN A 454 -11.20 19.74 -10.46
CA GLN A 454 -10.34 20.09 -11.60
C GLN A 454 -10.57 19.18 -12.82
N GLU A 455 -10.93 17.92 -12.58
CA GLU A 455 -11.26 16.96 -13.64
C GLU A 455 -12.73 17.05 -14.10
N ALA A 456 -13.53 17.88 -13.43
CA ALA A 456 -14.92 18.14 -13.77
C ALA A 456 -15.06 19.46 -14.53
N ARG A 457 -16.08 19.54 -15.41
CA ARG A 457 -16.48 20.80 -16.03
C ARG A 457 -17.50 21.49 -15.14
N LEU A 458 -17.15 22.68 -14.65
CA LEU A 458 -18.00 23.49 -13.79
C LEU A 458 -18.79 24.52 -14.62
N GLN A 459 -20.10 24.57 -14.43
CA GLN A 459 -20.96 25.61 -14.99
C GLN A 459 -21.78 26.26 -13.89
N VAL A 460 -21.67 27.58 -13.77
CA VAL A 460 -22.43 28.36 -12.78
C VAL A 460 -23.63 28.98 -13.47
N THR A 461 -24.83 28.67 -12.99
CA THR A 461 -26.07 29.35 -13.38
C THR A 461 -26.54 30.26 -12.24
N PRO A 462 -27.51 31.16 -12.44
CA PRO A 462 -28.00 32.04 -11.37
C PRO A 462 -28.62 31.32 -10.16
N LYS A 463 -28.95 30.02 -10.28
CA LYS A 463 -29.62 29.23 -9.23
C LYS A 463 -28.93 27.92 -8.87
N ALA A 464 -27.95 27.47 -9.66
CA ALA A 464 -27.25 26.22 -9.40
C ALA A 464 -25.82 26.15 -9.95
N LEU A 465 -24.97 25.40 -9.26
CA LEU A 465 -23.66 24.96 -9.72
C LEU A 465 -23.77 23.56 -10.33
N GLU A 466 -23.50 23.44 -11.62
CA GLU A 466 -23.44 22.15 -12.31
C GLU A 466 -22.00 21.67 -12.36
N VAL A 467 -21.75 20.49 -11.79
CA VAL A 467 -20.46 19.80 -11.80
C VAL A 467 -20.58 18.58 -12.68
N ILE A 468 -19.98 18.64 -13.87
CA ILE A 468 -20.12 17.61 -14.90
C ILE A 468 -18.84 16.78 -14.96
N PHE A 469 -18.94 15.50 -14.57
CA PHE A 469 -17.84 14.54 -14.59
C PHE A 469 -17.79 13.77 -15.91
N SER A 470 -16.57 13.49 -16.38
CA SER A 470 -16.35 12.64 -17.56
C SER A 470 -16.61 11.15 -17.29
N PHE A 471 -16.52 10.72 -16.03
CA PHE A 471 -16.66 9.31 -15.62
C PHE A 471 -17.59 9.17 -14.40
N PRO A 472 -18.47 8.13 -14.35
CA PRO A 472 -19.35 7.88 -13.21
C PRO A 472 -18.61 7.71 -11.88
N ALA A 473 -17.44 7.05 -11.89
CA ALA A 473 -16.66 6.80 -10.68
C ALA A 473 -16.25 8.10 -9.94
N HIS A 474 -15.97 9.19 -10.67
CA HIS A 474 -15.59 10.46 -10.06
C HIS A 474 -16.79 11.17 -9.42
N ARG A 475 -17.99 11.02 -10.00
CA ARG A 475 -19.24 11.45 -9.38
C ARG A 475 -19.51 10.66 -8.10
N ASP A 476 -19.32 9.34 -8.13
CA ASP A 476 -19.56 8.47 -6.96
C ASP A 476 -18.60 8.80 -5.81
N LEU A 477 -17.33 9.07 -6.13
CA LEU A 477 -16.35 9.61 -5.18
C LEU A 477 -16.79 10.98 -4.63
N MET A 478 -17.26 11.90 -5.47
CA MET A 478 -17.77 13.20 -5.01
C MET A 478 -19.03 13.08 -4.13
N MET A 479 -19.86 12.06 -4.37
CA MET A 479 -21.05 11.75 -3.56
C MET A 479 -20.72 11.16 -2.18
N ALA A 480 -19.48 10.76 -1.92
CA ALA A 480 -19.06 10.31 -0.60
C ALA A 480 -19.28 11.43 0.44
N SER A 481 -19.76 11.05 1.63
CA SER A 481 -20.29 11.96 2.67
C SER A 481 -19.39 13.15 2.98
N HIS A 482 -18.07 12.96 2.95
CA HIS A 482 -17.07 13.96 3.31
C HIS A 482 -16.71 14.94 2.18
N HIS A 483 -16.88 14.55 0.91
CA HIS A 483 -16.69 15.44 -0.24
C HIS A 483 -17.94 16.27 -0.49
N LYS A 484 -19.11 15.64 -0.41
CA LYS A 484 -20.42 16.28 -0.53
C LYS A 484 -20.64 17.36 0.52
N ALA A 485 -20.38 17.06 1.80
CA ALA A 485 -20.56 18.02 2.89
C ALA A 485 -19.66 19.26 2.72
N LEU A 486 -18.41 19.07 2.31
CA LEU A 486 -17.47 20.17 2.06
C LEU A 486 -17.91 21.03 0.86
N LEU A 487 -18.34 20.38 -0.23
CA LEU A 487 -18.84 21.07 -1.42
C LEU A 487 -20.02 21.99 -1.07
N GLU A 488 -20.97 21.49 -0.30
CA GLU A 488 -22.18 22.22 0.12
C GLU A 488 -21.85 23.35 1.09
N GLN A 489 -20.97 23.10 2.07
CA GLN A 489 -20.52 24.13 3.03
C GLN A 489 -19.83 25.30 2.33
N VAL A 490 -18.88 25.03 1.43
CA VAL A 490 -18.15 26.09 0.72
C VAL A 490 -19.05 26.77 -0.32
N LEU A 491 -19.97 26.04 -0.95
CA LEU A 491 -20.94 26.62 -1.89
C LEU A 491 -21.85 27.64 -1.20
N HIS A 492 -22.45 27.28 -0.07
CA HIS A 492 -23.33 28.16 0.67
C HIS A 492 -22.60 29.37 1.26
N LYS A 493 -21.31 29.22 1.57
CA LYS A 493 -20.46 30.31 2.05
C LYS A 493 -20.13 31.34 0.96
N VAL A 494 -19.94 30.90 -0.29
CA VAL A 494 -19.54 31.78 -1.41
C VAL A 494 -20.74 32.34 -2.18
N TYR A 495 -21.79 31.54 -2.37
CA TYR A 495 -22.95 31.88 -3.20
C TYR A 495 -24.26 32.07 -2.42
N GLY A 496 -24.27 31.78 -1.12
CA GLY A 496 -25.44 31.87 -0.27
C GLY A 496 -26.26 30.56 -0.18
N PRO A 497 -27.16 30.45 0.81
CA PRO A 497 -27.88 29.21 1.13
C PRO A 497 -28.94 28.80 0.09
N GLU A 498 -29.29 29.68 -0.85
CA GLU A 498 -30.28 29.38 -1.91
C GLU A 498 -29.66 28.69 -3.13
N MET A 499 -28.33 28.55 -3.17
CA MET A 499 -27.61 28.02 -4.31
C MET A 499 -27.60 26.49 -4.32
N GLN A 500 -28.21 25.89 -5.35
CA GLN A 500 -28.24 24.42 -5.50
C GLN A 500 -26.98 23.90 -6.20
N TYR A 501 -26.72 22.59 -6.13
CA TYR A 501 -25.71 21.96 -6.97
C TYR A 501 -26.23 20.67 -7.61
N TYR A 502 -25.72 20.37 -8.80
CA TYR A 502 -26.01 19.15 -9.54
C TYR A 502 -24.70 18.45 -9.90
N LEU A 503 -24.59 17.17 -9.54
CA LEU A 503 -23.47 16.31 -9.94
C LEU A 503 -23.93 15.43 -11.11
N LEU A 504 -23.40 15.70 -12.30
CA LEU A 504 -23.84 15.13 -13.58
C LEU A 504 -22.71 14.30 -14.21
N VAL A 505 -23.04 13.33 -15.06
CA VAL A 505 -22.07 12.57 -15.85
C VAL A 505 -22.31 12.79 -17.35
N GLY A 506 -21.27 13.16 -18.09
CA GLY A 506 -21.35 13.35 -19.55
C GLY A 506 -22.38 14.40 -19.97
N ASN A 507 -23.39 14.00 -20.74
CA ASN A 507 -24.45 14.89 -21.27
C ASN A 507 -25.77 14.81 -20.48
N GLU A 508 -25.75 14.30 -19.24
CA GLU A 508 -26.92 14.32 -18.35
C GLU A 508 -27.42 15.75 -18.14
N ARG A 509 -28.75 15.95 -18.19
CA ARG A 509 -29.40 17.23 -17.86
C ARG A 509 -29.92 17.17 -16.43
N PRO A 510 -29.87 18.28 -15.66
CA PRO A 510 -30.41 18.31 -14.31
C PRO A 510 -31.91 18.03 -14.34
N VAL A 511 -32.32 16.98 -13.61
CA VAL A 511 -33.74 16.67 -13.40
C VAL A 511 -34.25 17.60 -12.30
N MET A 512 -35.14 18.53 -12.61
CA MET A 512 -35.83 19.32 -11.59
C MET A 512 -36.74 18.40 -10.78
N VAL A 513 -36.29 17.99 -9.60
CA VAL A 513 -37.13 17.27 -8.64
C VAL A 513 -38.00 18.30 -7.93
N SER A 514 -39.23 18.49 -8.40
CA SER A 514 -40.28 19.02 -7.51
C SER A 514 -40.43 18.03 -6.36
N LYS A 515 -40.35 18.51 -5.10
CA LYS A 515 -40.59 17.70 -3.88
C LYS A 515 -41.73 16.70 -4.13
N PRO A 516 -41.56 15.39 -3.88
CA PRO A 516 -42.70 14.49 -3.85
C PRO A 516 -43.55 14.86 -2.63
N THR A 517 -44.64 15.58 -2.82
CA THR A 517 -45.75 15.57 -1.87
C THR A 517 -46.33 14.16 -1.90
N ALA A 518 -46.04 13.36 -0.87
CA ALA A 518 -46.80 12.14 -0.63
C ALA A 518 -48.29 12.50 -0.53
N PRO A 519 -49.20 11.76 -1.18
CA PRO A 519 -50.62 12.01 -1.01
C PRO A 519 -50.99 11.83 0.47
N PRO A 520 -51.88 12.66 1.04
CA PRO A 520 -52.31 12.49 2.42
C PRO A 520 -52.96 11.12 2.59
N LEU A 521 -52.50 10.35 3.59
CA LEU A 521 -53.07 9.07 4.00
C LEU A 521 -54.58 9.24 4.26
N SER A 522 -55.40 8.33 3.72
CA SER A 522 -56.84 8.36 3.98
C SER A 522 -57.10 8.10 5.47
N GLN A 523 -58.24 8.55 6.00
CA GLN A 523 -58.59 8.34 7.42
C GLN A 523 -58.62 6.85 7.81
N ASN A 524 -58.94 5.95 6.86
CA ASN A 524 -58.93 4.51 7.09
C ASN A 524 -57.51 3.94 7.20
N ASP A 525 -56.56 4.45 6.41
CA ASP A 525 -55.16 4.00 6.47
C ASP A 525 -54.47 4.49 7.75
N ARG A 526 -54.84 5.69 8.23
CA ARG A 526 -54.38 6.23 9.53
C ARG A 526 -54.88 5.39 10.70
N ALA A 527 -56.13 4.93 10.68
CA ALA A 527 -56.68 4.06 11.72
C ALA A 527 -55.98 2.70 11.76
N ALA A 528 -55.73 2.09 10.59
CA ALA A 528 -55.01 0.82 10.49
C ALA A 528 -53.58 0.92 11.03
N LEU A 529 -52.87 2.03 10.74
CA LEU A 529 -51.51 2.25 11.24
C LEU A 529 -51.47 2.45 12.76
N VAL A 530 -52.47 3.13 13.33
CA VAL A 530 -52.57 3.33 14.79
C VAL A 530 -52.86 2.01 15.52
N ASP A 531 -53.69 1.15 14.93
CA ASP A 531 -53.96 -0.18 15.48
C ASP A 531 -52.75 -1.11 15.37
N GLU A 532 -51.98 -1.03 14.27
CA GLU A 532 -50.73 -1.76 14.10
C GLU A 532 -49.67 -1.32 15.12
N ILE A 533 -49.51 -0.01 15.35
CA ILE A 533 -48.60 0.54 16.37
C ILE A 533 -49.02 0.13 17.78
N ARG A 534 -50.32 0.14 18.09
CA ARG A 534 -50.83 -0.34 19.39
C ARG A 534 -50.60 -1.83 19.58
N SER A 535 -50.59 -2.62 18.52
CA SER A 535 -50.29 -4.05 18.58
C SER A 535 -48.82 -4.34 18.94
N TRP A 536 -47.90 -3.46 18.55
CA TRP A 536 -46.47 -3.61 18.83
C TRP A 536 -46.06 -3.04 20.20
N PHE A 537 -46.74 -2.00 20.68
CA PHE A 537 -46.30 -1.23 21.86
C PHE A 537 -47.29 -1.23 23.05
N GLY A 538 -48.47 -1.84 22.92
CA GLY A 538 -49.46 -2.00 23.99
C GLY A 538 -50.61 -0.99 23.94
N ALA A 539 -51.81 -1.45 24.29
CA ALA A 539 -53.10 -0.76 24.03
C ALA A 539 -53.32 0.58 24.76
N GLU A 540 -52.51 0.91 25.78
CA GLU A 540 -52.71 2.10 26.62
C GLU A 540 -51.87 3.33 26.20
N LEU A 541 -51.11 3.26 25.10
CA LEU A 541 -50.32 4.39 24.62
C LEU A 541 -51.20 5.48 23.96
N PRO A 542 -51.20 6.73 24.48
CA PRO A 542 -51.89 7.84 23.82
C PRO A 542 -51.11 8.29 22.59
N VAL A 543 -51.60 7.94 21.40
CA VAL A 543 -51.07 8.44 20.12
C VAL A 543 -51.61 9.85 19.89
N LYS A 544 -50.76 10.89 19.95
CA LYS A 544 -51.14 12.26 19.60
C LYS A 544 -51.32 12.39 18.08
N ASN A 545 -52.38 13.08 17.67
CA ASN A 545 -52.72 13.34 16.27
C ASN A 545 -51.52 13.94 15.51
N ILE A 546 -51.14 13.29 14.41
CA ILE A 546 -50.07 13.70 13.51
C ILE A 546 -50.61 14.81 12.59
N GLU A 547 -50.83 16.00 13.12
CA GLU A 547 -50.97 17.22 12.32
C GLU A 547 -50.24 18.37 13.03
N GLU A 548 -49.43 19.10 12.26
CA GLU A 548 -48.67 20.30 12.60
C GLU A 548 -47.33 20.12 13.35
N SER A 549 -46.29 19.79 12.58
CA SER A 549 -44.93 20.27 12.85
C SER A 549 -44.20 20.51 11.53
N ASN A 550 -44.68 21.49 10.76
CA ASN A 550 -43.85 22.26 9.85
C ASN A 550 -43.18 23.35 10.70
N GLU A 551 -42.01 23.06 11.28
CA GLU A 551 -40.97 24.05 11.60
C GLU A 551 -39.82 23.36 12.34
N GLY A 552 -38.63 23.46 11.75
CA GLY A 552 -37.30 23.39 12.38
C GLY A 552 -37.02 22.30 13.42
N GLY A 553 -36.26 21.27 13.02
CA GLY A 553 -35.52 20.46 14.00
C GLY A 553 -34.97 19.14 13.48
N GLN A 554 -33.83 19.22 12.77
CA GLN A 554 -32.57 18.49 12.96
C GLN A 554 -31.80 18.35 11.65
#